data_AF-A0A3D3RPS5-F1
#
_entry.id   AF-A0A3D3RPS5-F1
#
_cell.length_a   1.000
_cell.length_b   1.000
_cell.length_c   1.000
_cell.angle_alpha   90.00
_cell.angle_beta   90.00
_cell.angle_gamma   90.00
#
_symmetry.space_group_name_H-M   'P 1'
#
loop_
_entity.id
_entity.type
_entity.pdbx_description
1 polymer ?
#
loop_
_entity_poly.entity_id
_entity_poly.type
_entity_poly.pdbx_seq_one_letter_code
_entity_poly.pdbx_strand_id
1 'polypeptide(L)'
;EKLEQLEKYSFERRENTLLTDNRYFIKYVEMRKSQKFILKRIYDNIHHMDLVVKQAYQISELLEEVSGSLQEYNNGLLLLEHVESLYDKMRDEPLPTVREEFENRAFLYRLLHDLEDFLRLKIQFVAQLTEEEIERFWK
;
A
#
# COMPACT_ATOMS: atom_id res chain seq x y z
N GLU A 1 -12.57 -0.14 13.76
CA GLU A 1 -12.41 0.89 14.81
C GLU A 1 -11.76 2.20 14.37
N LYS A 2 -10.43 2.34 14.24
CA LYS A 2 -9.82 3.69 14.09
C LYS A 2 -10.20 4.44 12.79
N LEU A 3 -10.36 3.74 11.67
CA LEU A 3 -10.86 4.32 10.41
C LEU A 3 -12.36 4.67 10.46
N GLU A 4 -13.16 3.89 11.18
CA GLU A 4 -14.59 4.19 11.38
C GLU A 4 -14.77 5.39 12.30
N GLN A 5 -13.89 5.56 13.30
CA GLN A 5 -13.85 6.75 14.13
C GLN A 5 -13.45 8.00 13.33
N LEU A 6 -12.43 7.89 12.46
CA LEU A 6 -12.04 8.98 11.54
C LEU A 6 -13.17 9.34 10.56
N GLU A 7 -13.85 8.34 10.01
CA GLU A 7 -15.00 8.55 9.14
C GLU A 7 -16.13 9.24 9.89
N LYS A 8 -16.53 8.74 11.06
CA LYS A 8 -17.56 9.35 11.90
C LYS A 8 -17.19 10.79 12.28
N TYR A 9 -15.93 11.03 12.64
CA TYR A 9 -15.43 12.37 12.92
C TYR A 9 -15.48 13.30 11.70
N SER A 10 -15.16 12.80 10.49
CA SER A 10 -15.28 13.57 9.24
C SER A 10 -16.72 13.92 8.91
N PHE A 11 -17.67 13.01 9.19
CA PHE A 11 -19.10 13.24 9.01
C PHE A 11 -19.66 14.23 10.04
N GLU A 12 -19.27 14.13 11.32
CA GLU A 12 -19.73 15.04 12.38
C GLU A 12 -19.20 16.47 12.19
N ARG A 13 -18.00 16.61 11.62
CA ARG A 13 -17.40 17.91 11.29
C ARG A 13 -17.93 18.54 10.00
N ARG A 14 -18.80 17.86 9.22
CA ARG A 14 -19.35 18.38 7.96
C ARG A 14 -20.08 19.70 8.10
N GLU A 15 -20.73 19.94 9.23
CA GLU A 15 -21.52 21.17 9.44
C GLU A 15 -20.72 22.32 10.08
N ASN A 16 -19.52 22.05 10.62
CA ASN A 16 -18.77 23.00 11.46
C ASN A 16 -17.33 23.29 10.99
N THR A 17 -16.93 22.83 9.80
CA THR A 17 -15.56 23.01 9.28
C THR A 17 -15.58 23.50 7.84
N LEU A 18 -14.50 24.18 7.41
CA LEU A 18 -14.37 24.64 6.03
C LEU A 18 -14.50 23.47 5.04
N LEU A 19 -15.20 23.70 3.93
CA LEU A 19 -15.47 22.70 2.88
C LEU A 19 -14.20 22.03 2.33
N THR A 20 -13.07 22.73 2.32
CA THR A 20 -11.76 22.24 1.87
C THR A 20 -11.19 21.18 2.82
N ASP A 21 -11.16 21.44 4.13
CA ASP A 21 -10.68 20.49 5.15
C ASP A 21 -11.44 19.17 5.06
N ASN A 22 -12.75 19.26 4.87
CA ASN A 22 -13.64 18.11 4.78
C ASN A 22 -13.33 17.23 3.57
N ARG A 23 -13.04 17.85 2.41
CA ARG A 23 -12.69 17.13 1.19
C ARG A 23 -11.35 16.40 1.34
N TYR A 24 -10.35 17.02 1.97
CA TYR A 24 -9.08 16.36 2.27
C TYR A 24 -9.29 15.09 3.11
N PHE A 25 -9.98 15.21 4.25
CA PHE A 25 -10.19 14.08 5.15
C PHE A 25 -11.01 12.95 4.51
N ILE A 26 -12.03 13.28 3.71
CA ILE A 26 -12.79 12.26 2.97
C ILE A 26 -11.87 11.48 2.03
N LYS A 27 -11.12 12.17 1.16
CA LYS A 27 -10.17 11.52 0.22
C LYS A 27 -9.15 10.66 0.98
N TYR A 28 -8.64 11.14 2.10
CA TYR A 28 -7.68 10.41 2.93
C TYR A 28 -8.27 9.12 3.50
N VAL A 29 -9.47 9.19 4.10
CA VAL A 29 -10.14 8.02 4.67
C VAL A 29 -10.48 7.00 3.57
N GLU A 30 -10.95 7.45 2.41
CA GLU A 30 -11.21 6.57 1.26
C GLU A 30 -9.93 5.85 0.80
N MET A 31 -8.82 6.57 0.66
CA MET A 31 -7.52 5.97 0.34
C MET A 31 -7.10 4.91 1.38
N ARG A 32 -7.25 5.19 2.67
CA ARG A 32 -6.90 4.24 3.74
C ARG A 32 -7.82 3.02 3.78
N LYS A 33 -9.10 3.17 3.44
CA LYS A 33 -10.03 2.03 3.30
C LYS A 33 -9.60 1.11 2.16
N SER A 34 -9.24 1.67 1.02
CA SER A 34 -8.72 0.91 -0.13
C SER A 34 -7.42 0.18 0.22
N GLN A 35 -6.49 0.86 0.91
CA GLN A 35 -5.26 0.25 1.43
C GLN A 35 -5.54 -0.91 2.41
N LYS A 36 -6.49 -0.74 3.33
CA LYS A 36 -6.91 -1.81 4.26
C LYS A 36 -7.47 -3.03 3.51
N PHE A 37 -8.25 -2.81 2.45
CA PHE A 37 -8.79 -3.90 1.64
C PHE A 37 -7.68 -4.74 1.00
N ILE A 38 -6.65 -4.08 0.46
CA ILE A 38 -5.47 -4.75 -0.10
C ILE A 38 -4.72 -5.54 0.98
N LEU A 39 -4.46 -4.95 2.15
CA LEU A 39 -3.80 -5.66 3.26
C LEU A 39 -4.59 -6.89 3.70
N LYS A 40 -5.92 -6.80 3.72
CA LYS A 40 -6.78 -7.96 4.02
C LYS A 40 -6.62 -9.06 2.97
N ARG A 41 -6.64 -8.70 1.68
CA ARG A 41 -6.41 -9.64 0.57
C ARG A 41 -5.05 -10.34 0.71
N ILE A 42 -3.99 -9.58 1.02
CA ILE A 42 -2.66 -10.12 1.27
C ILE A 42 -2.69 -11.13 2.42
N TYR A 43 -3.27 -10.74 3.56
CA TYR A 43 -3.35 -11.58 4.75
C TYR A 43 -4.12 -12.87 4.49
N ASP A 44 -5.30 -12.79 3.87
CA ASP A 44 -6.16 -13.95 3.60
C ASP A 44 -5.47 -14.94 2.65
N ASN A 45 -4.61 -14.45 1.75
CA ASN A 45 -3.91 -15.27 0.77
C ASN A 45 -2.56 -15.82 1.28
N ILE A 46 -1.95 -15.25 2.33
CA ILE A 46 -0.59 -15.62 2.79
C ILE A 46 -0.47 -17.08 3.23
N HIS A 47 -1.58 -17.69 3.63
CA HIS A 47 -1.63 -19.09 4.05
C HIS A 47 -1.49 -20.10 2.90
N HIS A 48 -1.54 -19.66 1.63
CA HIS A 48 -1.34 -20.51 0.46
C HIS A 48 0.14 -20.72 0.13
N MET A 49 1.05 -20.11 0.88
CA MET A 49 2.48 -20.27 0.70
C MET A 49 2.94 -21.52 1.47
N ASP A 50 3.18 -22.61 0.74
CA ASP A 50 3.58 -23.90 1.32
C ASP A 50 5.08 -23.97 1.63
N LEU A 51 5.89 -23.12 0.99
CA LEU A 51 7.34 -23.10 1.15
C LEU A 51 7.90 -21.67 1.20
N VAL A 52 8.74 -21.40 2.21
CA VAL A 52 9.45 -20.12 2.32
C VAL A 52 10.66 -20.12 1.37
N VAL A 53 10.47 -19.60 0.17
CA VAL A 53 11.54 -19.41 -0.82
C VAL A 53 12.35 -18.14 -0.55
N LYS A 54 13.53 -17.99 -1.17
CA LYS A 54 14.41 -16.81 -0.99
C LYS A 54 13.66 -15.48 -1.22
N GLN A 55 12.75 -15.47 -2.18
CA GLN A 55 11.99 -14.30 -2.62
C GLN A 55 11.01 -13.83 -1.53
N ALA A 56 10.58 -14.72 -0.64
CA ALA A 56 9.72 -14.37 0.49
C ALA A 56 10.45 -13.41 1.45
N TYR A 57 11.76 -13.57 1.64
CA TYR A 57 12.56 -12.64 2.46
C TYR A 57 12.61 -11.24 1.85
N GLN A 58 12.79 -11.14 0.53
CA GLN A 58 12.84 -9.86 -0.18
C GLN A 58 11.50 -9.10 -0.07
N ILE A 59 10.39 -9.82 -0.20
CA ILE A 59 9.06 -9.23 -0.03
C ILE A 59 8.79 -8.88 1.44
N SER A 60 9.30 -9.67 2.40
CA SER A 60 9.17 -9.34 3.82
C SER A 60 9.92 -8.05 4.20
N GLU A 61 11.09 -7.83 3.61
CA GLU A 61 11.86 -6.58 3.79
C GLU A 61 11.08 -5.38 3.24
N LEU A 62 10.53 -5.51 2.03
CA LEU A 62 9.65 -4.48 1.47
C LEU A 62 8.42 -4.21 2.37
N LEU A 63 7.77 -5.25 2.89
CA LEU A 63 6.64 -5.10 3.81
C LEU A 63 7.02 -4.32 5.07
N GLU A 64 8.20 -4.58 5.64
CA GLU A 64 8.73 -3.87 6.79
C GLU A 64 8.96 -2.38 6.44
N GLU A 65 9.60 -2.09 5.31
CA GLU A 65 9.80 -0.72 4.83
C GLU A 65 8.47 0.02 4.59
N VAL A 66 7.50 -0.66 3.96
CA VAL A 66 6.15 -0.13 3.74
C VAL A 66 5.50 0.22 5.07
N SER A 67 5.65 -0.62 6.10
CA SER A 67 5.09 -0.39 7.43
C SER A 67 5.65 0.88 8.09
N GLY A 68 6.95 1.14 7.94
CA GLY A 68 7.61 2.37 8.41
C GLY A 68 7.19 3.61 7.63
N SER A 69 6.75 3.45 6.38
CA SER A 69 6.37 4.55 5.48
C SER A 69 4.91 5.00 5.57
N LEU A 70 4.11 4.39 6.45
CA LEU A 70 2.66 4.65 6.54
C LEU A 70 2.30 6.07 6.98
N GLN A 71 3.27 6.86 7.45
CA GLN A 71 3.07 8.28 7.78
C GLN A 71 2.63 9.12 6.58
N GLU A 72 1.90 10.20 6.84
CA GLU A 72 1.29 11.04 5.79
C GLU A 72 2.35 11.68 4.87
N TYR A 73 3.48 12.11 5.43
CA TYR A 73 4.50 12.94 4.76
C TYR A 73 5.43 12.21 3.77
N ASN A 74 5.21 10.93 3.47
CA ASN A 74 6.03 10.18 2.51
C ASN A 74 5.24 9.91 1.23
N ASN A 75 5.71 10.36 0.06
CA ASN A 75 5.00 10.17 -1.20
C ASN A 75 5.09 8.75 -1.78
N GLY A 76 5.86 7.84 -1.17
CA GLY A 76 5.92 6.43 -1.54
C GLY A 76 6.72 6.11 -2.82
N LEU A 77 7.36 7.12 -3.44
CA LEU A 77 8.10 6.94 -4.70
C LEU A 77 9.30 5.99 -4.55
N LEU A 78 10.09 6.13 -3.48
CA LEU A 78 11.24 5.25 -3.22
C LEU A 78 10.83 3.79 -3.03
N LEU A 79 9.67 3.55 -2.41
CA LEU A 79 9.14 2.19 -2.25
C LEU A 79 8.65 1.62 -3.57
N LEU A 80 8.12 2.46 -4.46
CA LEU A 80 7.74 2.03 -5.81
C LEU A 80 8.98 1.66 -6.63
N GLU A 81 10.08 2.42 -6.51
CA GLU A 81 11.36 2.04 -7.12
C GLU A 81 11.89 0.70 -6.58
N HIS A 82 11.74 0.46 -5.28
CA HIS A 82 12.09 -0.84 -4.68
C HIS A 82 11.20 -1.97 -5.25
N VAL A 83 9.89 -1.75 -5.40
CA VAL A 83 8.98 -2.71 -6.06
C VAL A 83 9.43 -3.06 -7.47
N GLU A 84 9.75 -2.05 -8.30
CA GLU A 84 10.24 -2.27 -9.67
C GLU A 84 11.56 -3.06 -9.67
N SER A 85 12.49 -2.74 -8.76
CA SER A 85 13.70 -3.54 -8.59
C SER A 85 13.42 -4.99 -8.21
N LEU A 86 12.37 -5.28 -7.44
CA LEU A 86 12.02 -6.66 -7.09
C LEU A 86 11.43 -7.40 -8.29
N TYR A 87 10.61 -6.74 -9.12
CA TYR A 87 10.12 -7.34 -10.37
C TYR A 87 11.28 -7.73 -11.29
N ASP A 88 12.26 -6.85 -11.48
CA ASP A 88 13.43 -7.16 -12.31
C ASP A 88 14.23 -8.33 -11.74
N LYS A 89 14.49 -8.35 -10.43
CA LYS A 89 15.17 -9.48 -9.76
C LYS A 89 14.41 -10.80 -9.95
N MET A 90 13.08 -10.79 -9.83
CA MET A 90 12.28 -12.01 -10.02
C MET A 90 12.26 -12.46 -11.50
N ARG A 91 12.32 -11.53 -12.44
CA ARG A 91 12.37 -11.80 -13.89
C ARG A 91 13.70 -12.40 -14.33
N ASP A 92 14.81 -11.95 -13.74
CA ASP A 92 16.17 -12.40 -14.09
C ASP A 92 16.55 -13.76 -13.49
N GLU A 93 15.72 -14.29 -12.58
CA GLU A 93 15.95 -15.60 -11.98
C GLU A 93 15.68 -16.75 -12.96
N PRO A 94 16.38 -17.90 -12.81
CA PRO A 94 16.11 -19.10 -13.61
C PRO A 94 14.63 -19.50 -13.57
N LEU A 95 14.13 -20.13 -14.62
CA LEU A 95 12.77 -20.68 -14.65
C LEU A 95 12.60 -21.74 -13.55
N PRO A 96 11.41 -21.81 -12.92
CA PRO A 96 11.16 -22.81 -11.89
C PRO A 96 11.24 -24.21 -12.48
N THR A 97 11.90 -25.11 -11.75
CA THR A 97 12.16 -26.48 -12.22
C THR A 97 11.07 -27.46 -11.81
N VAL A 98 10.32 -27.11 -10.76
CA VAL A 98 9.22 -27.90 -10.21
C VAL A 98 7.97 -27.05 -10.01
N ARG A 99 6.80 -27.69 -10.00
CA ARG A 99 5.50 -27.02 -9.88
C ARG A 99 5.38 -26.22 -8.57
N GLU A 100 5.82 -26.79 -7.45
CA GLU A 100 5.76 -26.14 -6.14
C GLU A 100 6.55 -24.82 -6.13
N GLU A 101 7.72 -24.80 -6.79
CA GLU A 101 8.53 -23.58 -6.95
C GLU A 101 7.79 -22.54 -7.80
N PHE A 102 7.16 -22.98 -8.91
CA PHE A 102 6.34 -22.10 -9.75
C PHE A 102 5.18 -21.49 -8.97
N GLU A 103 4.43 -22.29 -8.21
CA GLU A 103 3.26 -21.84 -7.44
C GLU A 103 3.66 -20.82 -6.38
N ASN A 104 4.73 -21.08 -5.61
CA ASN A 104 5.24 -20.13 -4.61
C ASN A 104 5.75 -18.83 -5.26
N ARG A 105 6.46 -18.90 -6.39
CA ARG A 105 6.95 -17.70 -7.09
C ARG A 105 5.80 -16.89 -7.72
N ALA A 106 4.79 -17.56 -8.28
CA ALA A 106 3.58 -16.89 -8.79
C ALA A 106 2.80 -16.20 -7.67
N PHE A 107 2.68 -16.86 -6.51
CA PHE A 107 2.07 -16.27 -5.32
C PHE A 107 2.81 -15.01 -4.88
N LEU A 108 4.14 -15.08 -4.74
CA LEU A 108 4.97 -13.94 -4.35
C LEU A 108 4.93 -12.79 -5.37
N TYR A 109 4.88 -13.10 -6.66
CA TYR A 109 4.72 -12.08 -7.70
C TYR A 109 3.36 -11.37 -7.57
N ARG A 110 2.30 -12.12 -7.27
CA ARG A 110 0.98 -11.54 -7.02
C ARG A 110 0.96 -10.67 -5.76
N LEU A 111 1.64 -11.10 -4.71
CA LEU A 111 1.80 -10.33 -3.48
C LEU A 111 2.54 -9.01 -3.74
N LEU A 112 3.58 -9.02 -4.56
CA LEU A 112 4.31 -7.82 -4.96
C LEU A 112 3.41 -6.84 -5.72
N HIS A 113 2.57 -7.32 -6.63
CA HIS A 113 1.57 -6.49 -7.31
C HIS A 113 0.54 -5.90 -6.34
N ASP A 114 0.10 -6.66 -5.35
CA ASP A 114 -0.81 -6.14 -4.32
C ASP A 114 -0.12 -5.00 -3.52
N LEU A 115 1.17 -5.11 -3.22
CA LEU A 115 1.94 -4.04 -2.56
C LEU A 115 2.15 -2.82 -3.46
N GLU A 116 2.36 -3.03 -4.76
CA GLU A 116 2.41 -1.96 -5.74
C GLU A 116 1.09 -1.16 -5.76
N ASP A 117 -0.05 -1.84 -5.86
CA ASP A 117 -1.38 -1.23 -5.79
C ASP A 117 -1.55 -0.42 -4.50
N PHE A 118 -1.11 -0.98 -3.36
CA PHE A 118 -1.16 -0.32 -2.06
C PHE A 118 -0.40 1.02 -2.05
N LEU A 119 0.79 1.05 -2.65
CA LEU A 119 1.62 2.26 -2.75
C LEU A 119 1.05 3.26 -3.76
N ARG A 120 0.55 2.79 -4.90
CA ARG A 120 -0.06 3.63 -5.93
C ARG A 120 -1.28 4.39 -5.41
N LEU A 121 -2.08 3.79 -4.52
CA LEU A 121 -3.18 4.51 -3.85
C LEU A 121 -2.70 5.75 -3.10
N LYS A 122 -1.54 5.66 -2.43
CA LYS A 122 -0.94 6.79 -1.71
C LYS A 122 -0.47 7.85 -2.70
N ILE A 123 0.28 7.44 -3.73
CA ILE A 123 0.80 8.36 -4.77
C ILE A 123 -0.35 9.11 -5.46
N GLN A 124 -1.42 8.41 -5.83
CA GLN A 124 -2.62 9.00 -6.44
C GLN A 124 -3.30 10.00 -5.49
N PHE A 125 -3.39 9.69 -4.20
CA PHE A 125 -3.90 10.62 -3.20
C PHE A 125 -3.06 11.91 -3.16
N VAL A 126 -1.72 11.80 -3.08
CA VAL A 126 -0.82 12.97 -3.08
C VAL A 126 -0.99 13.81 -4.34
N ALA A 127 -1.07 13.17 -5.51
CA ALA A 127 -1.22 13.86 -6.79
C ALA A 127 -2.54 14.65 -6.94
N GLN A 128 -3.53 14.35 -6.09
CA GLN A 128 -4.83 15.03 -6.08
C GLN A 128 -4.91 16.16 -5.03
N LEU A 129 -3.84 16.39 -4.27
CA LEU A 129 -3.78 17.45 -3.26
C LEU A 129 -3.47 18.80 -3.91
N THR A 130 -4.12 19.85 -3.43
CA THR A 130 -3.78 21.23 -3.80
C THR A 130 -2.56 21.71 -3.00
N GLU A 131 -1.89 22.78 -3.47
CA GLU A 131 -0.81 23.42 -2.70
C GLU A 131 -1.29 23.84 -1.30
N GLU A 132 -2.50 24.37 -1.17
CA GLU A 132 -3.09 24.74 0.13
C GLU A 132 -3.28 23.51 1.05
N GLU A 133 -3.77 22.39 0.52
CA GLU A 133 -3.92 21.14 1.29
C GLU A 133 -2.56 20.60 1.73
N ILE A 134 -1.54 20.66 0.88
CA ILE A 134 -0.16 20.27 1.22
C ILE A 134 0.39 21.20 2.31
N GLU A 135 0.27 22.52 2.18
CA GLU A 135 0.79 23.45 3.19
C GLU A 135 0.09 23.30 4.55
N ARG A 136 -1.19 22.92 4.56
CA ARG A 136 -2.00 22.85 5.77
C ARG A 136 -1.93 21.51 6.49
N PHE A 137 -1.82 20.40 5.75
CA PHE A 137 -1.88 19.05 6.31
C PHE A 137 -0.56 18.28 6.19
N TRP A 138 0.40 18.75 5.38
CA TRP A 138 1.67 18.09 5.09
C TRP A 138 2.91 18.89 5.55
N LYS A 139 2.73 19.96 6.35
CA LYS A 139 3.81 20.69 7.05
C LYS A 139 3.78 20.43 8.55
#